data_AF-A0A354X271-F1
#
_entry.id   AF-A0A354X271-F1
#
_cell.length_a   1.000
_cell.length_b   1.000
_cell.length_c   1.000
_cell.angle_alpha   90.00
_cell.angle_beta   90.00
_cell.angle_gamma   90.00
#
_symmetry.space_group_name_H-M   'P 1'
#
loop_
_entity.id
_entity.type
_entity.pdbx_description
1 polymer ?
#
loop_
_entity_poly.entity_id
_entity_poly.type
_entity_poly.pdbx_seq_one_letter_code
_entity_poly.pdbx_strand_id
1 'polypeptide(L)'
;DQLDSFEAGILFARTEGIVPAPESNHAIAATIREALKAKEEGTKKTILFNLSGHGLIDMSAYDQYLAGDLINYSLSDEDIKKSLEAE
;
A
#
# COMPACT_ATOMS: atom_id res chain seq x y z
N ASP A 1 1.19 -3.90 -5.43
CA ASP A 1 0.76 -2.76 -6.26
C ASP A 1 -0.08 -1.77 -5.46
N GLN A 2 -0.62 -0.73 -6.10
CA GLN A 2 -1.40 0.30 -5.42
C GLN A 2 -2.72 -0.27 -4.86
N LEU A 3 -3.40 -1.14 -5.61
CA LEU A 3 -4.62 -1.81 -5.14
C LEU A 3 -4.35 -2.65 -3.88
N ASP A 4 -3.28 -3.45 -3.89
CA ASP A 4 -2.91 -4.29 -2.73
C ASP A 4 -2.55 -3.46 -1.50
N SER A 5 -1.92 -2.29 -1.70
CA SER A 5 -1.57 -1.42 -0.60
C SER A 5 -2.82 -0.84 0.05
N PHE A 6 -3.80 -0.38 -0.72
CA PHE A 6 -5.07 0.10 -0.19
C PHE A 6 -5.88 -1.00 0.53
N GLU A 7 -5.87 -2.24 0.01
CA GLU A 7 -6.47 -3.38 0.70
C GLU A 7 -5.86 -3.57 2.10
N ALA A 8 -4.53 -3.57 2.18
CA ALA A 8 -3.79 -3.66 3.42
C ALA A 8 -4.08 -2.48 4.37
N GLY A 9 -4.17 -1.26 3.83
CA GLY A 9 -4.50 -0.06 4.58
C GLY A 9 -5.89 -0.11 5.21
N ILE A 10 -6.89 -0.60 4.47
CA ILE A 10 -8.26 -0.76 4.97
C ILE A 10 -8.32 -1.83 6.05
N LEU A 11 -7.63 -2.96 5.86
CA LEU A 11 -7.53 -3.98 6.89
C LEU A 11 -6.95 -3.39 8.17
N PHE A 12 -5.81 -2.70 8.08
CA PHE A 12 -5.16 -2.06 9.22
C PHE A 12 -6.06 -1.04 9.92
N ALA A 13 -6.77 -0.20 9.16
CA ALA A 13 -7.70 0.77 9.74
C ALA A 13 -8.86 0.09 10.49
N ARG A 14 -9.37 -1.03 9.96
CA ARG A 14 -10.44 -1.81 10.62
C ARG A 14 -9.96 -2.55 11.86
N THR A 15 -8.69 -2.96 11.92
CA THR A 15 -8.15 -3.73 13.06
C THR A 15 -7.54 -2.84 14.14
N GLU A 16 -6.82 -1.78 13.76
CA GLU A 16 -6.05 -0.93 14.68
C GLU A 16 -6.71 0.44 14.94
N GLY A 17 -7.74 0.81 14.17
CA GLY A 17 -8.48 2.06 14.35
C GLY A 17 -7.79 3.33 13.83
N ILE A 18 -6.64 3.19 13.17
CA ILE A 18 -5.91 4.32 12.54
C ILE A 18 -6.07 4.23 11.04
N VAL A 19 -6.53 5.30 10.39
CA VAL A 19 -6.50 5.41 8.91
C VAL A 19 -5.08 5.82 8.49
N PRO A 20 -4.26 4.92 7.91
CA PRO A 20 -2.90 5.24 7.48
C PRO A 20 -2.88 6.12 6.23
N ALA A 21 -1.75 6.79 5.95
CA ALA A 21 -1.56 7.48 4.67
C ALA A 21 -1.38 6.46 3.51
N PRO A 22 -1.76 6.80 2.26
CA PRO A 22 -1.55 5.93 1.10
C PRO A 22 -0.10 5.46 0.89
N GLU A 23 0.90 6.23 1.31
CA GLU A 23 2.30 5.82 1.29
C GLU A 23 2.58 4.74 2.35
N SER A 24 2.04 4.92 3.56
CA SER A 24 2.16 3.96 4.67
C SER A 24 1.51 2.61 4.38
N ASN A 25 0.45 2.60 3.55
CA ASN A 25 -0.20 1.38 3.08
C ASN A 25 0.78 0.37 2.46
N HIS A 26 1.82 0.84 1.78
CA HIS A 26 2.82 -0.03 1.17
C HIS A 26 3.66 -0.77 2.24
N ALA A 27 4.03 -0.07 3.31
CA ALA A 27 4.75 -0.67 4.43
C ALA A 27 3.87 -1.65 5.21
N ILE A 28 2.59 -1.33 5.39
CA ILE A 28 1.59 -2.21 6.01
C ILE A 28 1.42 -3.49 5.17
N ALA A 29 1.28 -3.37 3.84
CA ALA A 29 1.17 -4.53 2.96
C ALA A 29 2.40 -5.46 3.04
N ALA A 30 3.61 -4.90 3.08
CA ALA A 30 4.82 -5.68 3.30
C ALA A 30 4.83 -6.37 4.68
N THR A 31 4.41 -5.65 5.73
CA THR A 31 4.33 -6.16 7.10
C THR A 31 3.36 -7.33 7.22
N ILE A 32 2.18 -7.23 6.61
CA ILE A 32 1.19 -8.31 6.59
C ILE A 32 1.74 -9.54 5.89
N ARG A 33 2.42 -9.38 4.74
CA ARG A 33 3.04 -10.52 4.03
C ARG A 33 4.08 -11.23 4.89
N GLU A 34 4.94 -10.49 5.59
CA GLU A 34 5.93 -11.08 6.50
C GLU A 34 5.27 -11.76 7.71
N ALA A 35 4.17 -11.20 8.23
CA ALA A 35 3.40 -11.81 9.32
C ALA A 35 2.73 -13.13 8.88
N LEU A 36 2.16 -13.18 7.66
CA LEU A 36 1.59 -14.39 7.09
C LEU A 36 2.66 -15.47 6.87
N LYS A 37 3.83 -15.08 6.34
CA LYS A 37 4.96 -15.99 6.20
C LYS A 37 5.43 -16.56 7.54
N ALA A 38 5.54 -15.73 8.57
CA ALA A 38 5.89 -16.18 9.92
C ALA A 38 4.87 -17.18 10.48
N LYS A 39 3.57 -16.96 10.21
CA LYS A 39 2.48 -17.87 10.57
C LYS A 39 2.61 -19.22 9.85
N GLU A 40 2.89 -19.22 8.54
CA GLU A 40 3.11 -20.44 7.76
C GLU A 40 4.32 -21.24 8.25
N GLU A 41 5.41 -20.54 8.59
CA GLU A 41 6.63 -21.13 9.14
C GLU A 41 6.47 -21.59 10.61
N GLY A 42 5.39 -21.19 11.29
CA GLY A 42 5.17 -21.45 12.71
C GLY A 42 6.16 -20.72 13.63
N THR A 43 6.77 -19.62 13.16
CA THR A 43 7.78 -18.88 13.92
C THR A 43 7.21 -17.58 14.50
N LYS A 44 7.62 -17.24 15.72
CA LYS A 44 7.32 -15.93 16.31
C LYS A 44 8.36 -14.92 15.83
N LYS A 45 7.95 -13.94 15.02
CA LYS A 45 8.79 -12.83 14.57
C LYS A 45 8.27 -11.50 15.11
N THR A 46 9.18 -10.63 15.51
CA THR A 46 8.87 -9.22 15.76
C THR A 46 9.13 -8.45 14.48
N ILE A 47 8.10 -7.78 13.95
CA ILE A 47 8.20 -6.99 12.72
C ILE A 47 8.02 -5.53 13.11
N LEU A 48 9.02 -4.71 12.82
CA LEU A 48 8.96 -3.26 12.98
C LEU A 48 8.75 -2.64 11.60
N PHE A 49 7.74 -1.79 11.47
CA PHE A 49 7.53 -0.97 10.29
C PHE A 49 7.28 0.48 10.71
N ASN A 50 7.50 1.41 9.78
CA ASN A 50 7.22 2.82 10.00
C ASN A 50 5.83 3.19 9.48
N LEU A 51 4.94 3.64 10.37
CA LEU A 51 3.70 4.32 10.00
C LEU A 51 4.05 5.80 9.75
N SER A 52 4.36 6.15 8.50
CA SER A 52 4.90 7.46 8.13
C SER A 52 3.89 8.60 8.25
N GLY A 53 2.59 8.33 8.24
CA GLY A 53 1.55 9.35 8.35
C GLY A 53 0.14 8.78 8.45
N HIS A 54 -0.83 9.67 8.72
CA HIS A 54 -2.26 9.36 8.75
C HIS A 54 -2.94 9.79 7.44
N GLY A 55 -4.02 9.11 7.05
CA GLY A 55 -4.75 9.35 5.82
C GLY A 55 -5.91 10.34 5.91
N LEU A 56 -6.04 11.12 7.00
CA LEU A 56 -7.20 12.01 7.23
C LEU A 56 -7.44 13.03 6.12
N ILE A 57 -6.39 13.45 5.40
CA ILE A 57 -6.48 14.43 4.29
C ILE A 57 -6.45 13.70 2.93
N ASP A 58 -6.18 12.39 2.92
CA ASP A 58 -6.08 11.54 1.74
C ASP A 58 -7.37 10.76 1.46
N MET A 59 -8.48 11.17 2.05
CA MET A 59 -9.76 10.47 1.96
C MET A 59 -10.28 10.34 0.54
N SER A 60 -9.92 11.25 -0.37
CA SER A 60 -10.26 11.15 -1.79
C SER A 60 -9.62 9.92 -2.45
N ALA A 61 -8.40 9.54 -2.07
CA ALA A 61 -7.74 8.36 -2.59
C ALA A 61 -8.39 7.07 -2.06
N TYR A 62 -8.82 7.08 -0.80
CA TYR A 62 -9.61 5.99 -0.23
C TYR A 62 -10.97 5.85 -0.90
N ASP A 63 -11.64 6.96 -1.20
CA ASP A 63 -12.92 6.97 -1.91
C ASP A 63 -12.77 6.37 -3.31
N GLN A 64 -11.75 6.78 -4.08
CA GLN A 64 -11.45 6.20 -5.39
C GLN A 64 -11.22 4.68 -5.32
N TYR A 65 -10.49 4.20 -4.31
CA TYR A 65 -10.31 2.76 -4.12
C TYR A 65 -11.64 2.05 -3.81
N LEU A 66 -12.45 2.60 -2.90
CA LEU A 66 -13.72 1.99 -2.49
C LEU A 66 -14.78 2.03 -3.61
N ALA A 67 -14.74 3.05 -4.47
CA ALA A 67 -15.57 3.15 -5.66
C ALA A 67 -15.13 2.19 -6.79
N GLY A 68 -13.91 1.64 -6.70
CA GLY A 68 -13.32 0.79 -7.74
C GLY A 68 -12.70 1.58 -8.90
N ASP A 69 -12.51 2.90 -8.74
CA ASP A 69 -11.94 3.79 -9.74
C ASP A 69 -10.41 3.77 -9.75
N LEU A 70 -9.79 3.32 -8.64
CA LEU A 70 -8.35 3.22 -8.54
C LEU A 70 -7.82 2.05 -9.38
N ILE A 71 -6.82 2.31 -10.22
CA ILE A 71 -6.18 1.29 -11.06
C ILE A 71 -4.68 1.27 -10.86
N ASN A 72 -4.08 0.09 -10.94
CA ASN A 72 -2.63 -0.03 -10.96
C ASN A 72 -2.10 0.56 -12.27
N TYR A 73 -1.31 1.62 -12.18
CA TYR A 73 -0.60 2.18 -13.31
C TYR A 73 0.81 1.60 -13.41
N SER A 74 1.17 1.14 -14.59
CA SER A 74 2.53 0.67 -14.92
C SER A 74 3.10 1.53 -16.04
N LEU A 75 4.31 2.05 -15.84
CA LEU A 75 5.08 2.69 -16.92
C LEU A 75 5.58 1.63 -17.89
N SER A 76 5.30 1.79 -19.18
CA SER A 76 5.89 0.93 -20.21
C SER A 76 7.32 1.36 -20.52
N ASP A 77 8.14 0.43 -21.01
CA ASP A 77 9.50 0.73 -21.48
C ASP A 77 9.49 1.79 -22.60
N GLU A 78 8.43 1.80 -23.42
CA GLU A 78 8.23 2.80 -24.48
C GLU A 78 7.98 4.21 -23.91
N ASP A 79 7.19 4.33 -22.83
CA ASP A 79 6.91 5.62 -22.18
C ASP A 79 8.15 6.19 -21.51
N ILE A 80 8.96 5.31 -20.89
CA ILE A 80 10.25 5.66 -20.31
C ILE A 80 11.19 6.16 -21.39
N LYS A 81 11.30 5.42 -22.50
CA LYS A 81 12.17 5.78 -23.62
C LYS A 81 11.77 7.12 -24.27
N LYS A 82 10.48 7.34 -24.52
CA LYS A 82 9.98 8.63 -25.03
C LYS A 82 10.34 9.81 -24.13
N SER A 83 10.30 9.62 -22.82
CA SER A 83 10.63 10.68 -21.86
C SER A 83 12.13 11.00 -21.84
N LEU A 84 12.98 9.99 -22.04
CA LEU A 84 14.44 10.13 -22.11
C LEU A 84 14.94 10.69 -23.47
N GLU A 85 14.22 10.44 -24.55
CA GLU A 85 14.51 10.99 -25.89
C GLU A 85 14.03 12.44 -26.06
N ALA A 86 13.25 12.97 -25.12
CA ALA A 86 12.75 14.35 -25.13
C ALA A 86 13.71 15.37 -24.48
N GLU A 87 14.89 14.93 -24.00
CA GLU A 87 16.03 15.77 -23.56
C GLU A 87 17.07 15.95 -24.68
#